data_AF-A0A165S8K2-F1
#
_entry.id   AF-A0A165S8K2-F1
#
_cell.length_a   1.000
_cell.length_b   1.000
_cell.length_c   1.000
_cell.angle_alpha   90.00
_cell.angle_beta   90.00
_cell.angle_gamma   90.00
#
_symmetry.space_group_name_H-M   'P 1'
#
loop_
_entity.id
_entity.type
_entity.pdbx_description
1 polymer ?
#
loop_
_entity_poly.entity_id
_entity_poly.type
_entity_poly.pdbx_seq_one_letter_code
_entity_poly.pdbx_strand_id
1 'polypeptide(L)'
;MDEEKKKSIYRKISSFNKNIDDLLKEDENHLYQSWYMDLVKQFPEGYYEQLSEENQKVYDSLNDFYKEINQSYEMQCLYHDIKRDTGYFADLINFRTLLHPFFVEPSINNERLRAQSGFFLFEPYDGTSCSLENIHDDIDNKVSLYNGHNEPIRLVIPGEKKQQILNELNQSLEINQATLFPDKENVASYIKNNF
;
A
#
# COMPACT_ATOMS: atom_id res chain seq x y z
N MET A 1 13.58 10.79 10.32
CA MET A 1 14.06 10.97 8.94
C MET A 1 13.70 12.37 8.48
N ASP A 2 14.69 13.12 7.98
CA ASP A 2 14.53 14.52 7.53
C ASP A 2 13.63 14.64 6.28
N GLU A 3 12.92 15.75 6.14
CA GLU A 3 11.97 16.00 5.04
C GLU A 3 12.65 16.07 3.68
N GLU A 4 13.88 16.60 3.62
CA GLU A 4 14.65 16.61 2.37
C GLU A 4 15.03 15.19 1.93
N LYS A 5 15.41 14.34 2.89
CA LYS A 5 15.74 12.93 2.65
C LYS A 5 14.52 12.15 2.12
N LYS A 6 13.32 12.40 2.67
CA LYS A 6 12.06 11.82 2.17
C LYS A 6 11.78 12.20 0.72
N LYS A 7 11.88 13.50 0.39
CA LYS A 7 11.67 14.00 -0.98
C LYS A 7 12.66 13.39 -1.97
N SER A 8 13.92 13.24 -1.56
CA SER A 8 14.97 12.62 -2.38
C SER A 8 14.66 11.15 -2.68
N ILE A 9 14.29 10.36 -1.65
CA ILE A 9 13.84 8.96 -1.79
C ILE A 9 12.65 8.88 -2.77
N TYR A 10 11.63 9.72 -2.55
CA TYR A 10 10.44 9.71 -3.40
C TYR A 10 10.77 10.00 -4.86
N ARG A 11 11.57 11.04 -5.14
CA ARG A 11 11.98 11.38 -6.52
C ARG A 11 12.72 10.22 -7.20
N LYS A 12 13.58 9.50 -6.47
CA LYS A 12 14.31 8.36 -7.04
C LYS A 12 13.35 7.20 -7.36
N ILE A 13 12.41 6.89 -6.47
CA ILE A 13 11.37 5.87 -6.71
C ILE A 13 10.47 6.27 -7.89
N SER A 14 10.04 7.53 -7.95
CA SER A 14 9.22 8.06 -9.06
C SER A 14 9.95 7.99 -10.40
N SER A 15 11.25 8.35 -10.44
CA SER A 15 12.07 8.22 -11.64
C SER A 15 12.22 6.77 -12.08
N PHE A 16 12.41 5.84 -11.15
CA PHE A 16 12.45 4.40 -11.45
C PHE A 16 11.13 3.95 -12.08
N ASN A 17 10.00 4.28 -11.46
CA ASN A 17 8.68 3.89 -11.95
C ASN A 17 8.43 4.43 -13.37
N LYS A 18 8.79 5.69 -13.64
CA LYS A 18 8.70 6.26 -14.98
C LYS A 18 9.54 5.49 -16.01
N ASN A 19 10.77 5.12 -15.67
CA ASN A 19 11.62 4.32 -16.56
C ASN A 19 11.00 2.94 -16.85
N ILE A 20 10.39 2.32 -15.84
CA ILE A 20 9.69 1.05 -16.02
C ILE A 20 8.44 1.24 -16.89
N ASP A 21 7.65 2.29 -16.67
CA ASP A 21 6.48 2.58 -17.48
C ASP A 21 6.87 2.86 -18.93
N ASP A 22 7.97 3.56 -19.16
CA ASP A 22 8.54 3.80 -20.50
C ASP A 22 9.02 2.51 -21.18
N LEU A 23 9.57 1.57 -20.41
CA LEU A 23 10.00 0.25 -20.88
C LEU A 23 8.81 -0.68 -21.19
N LEU A 24 7.73 -0.56 -20.42
CA LEU A 24 6.56 -1.45 -20.44
C LEU A 24 5.34 -0.82 -21.12
N LYS A 25 5.52 0.21 -21.96
CA LYS A 25 4.42 0.95 -22.60
C LYS A 25 3.40 0.09 -23.35
N GLU A 26 3.81 -1.07 -23.85
CA GLU A 26 2.99 -2.01 -24.61
C GLU A 26 2.71 -3.31 -23.84
N ASP A 27 3.14 -3.39 -22.57
CA ASP A 27 3.05 -4.61 -21.76
C ASP A 27 1.68 -4.76 -21.10
N GLU A 28 0.78 -5.46 -21.78
CA GLU A 28 -0.47 -5.97 -21.19
C GLU A 28 -0.23 -7.24 -20.31
N ASN A 29 0.99 -7.79 -20.27
CA ASN A 29 1.25 -9.18 -19.84
C ASN A 29 1.78 -9.36 -18.41
N HIS A 30 1.68 -8.35 -17.54
CA HIS A 30 2.15 -8.44 -16.16
C HIS A 30 3.65 -8.84 -16.03
N LEU A 31 4.51 -8.52 -17.02
CA LEU A 31 5.90 -8.99 -17.04
C LEU A 31 6.69 -8.50 -15.82
N TYR A 32 6.44 -7.28 -15.36
CA TYR A 32 7.01 -6.76 -14.11
C TYR A 32 6.69 -7.65 -12.91
N GLN A 33 5.43 -8.09 -12.78
CA GLN A 33 5.00 -8.90 -11.65
C GLN A 33 5.72 -10.26 -11.67
N SER A 34 5.78 -10.89 -12.84
CA SER A 34 6.48 -12.16 -13.01
C SER A 34 7.99 -12.01 -12.78
N TRP A 35 8.63 -10.97 -13.30
CA TRP A 35 10.03 -10.65 -12.99
C TRP A 35 10.26 -10.46 -11.48
N TYR A 36 9.39 -9.70 -10.80
CA TYR A 36 9.55 -9.46 -9.36
C TYR A 36 9.36 -10.75 -8.54
N MET A 37 8.40 -11.59 -8.92
CA MET A 37 8.18 -12.90 -8.29
C MET A 37 9.37 -13.85 -8.48
N ASP A 38 10.05 -13.77 -9.62
CA ASP A 38 11.29 -14.51 -9.87
C ASP A 38 12.45 -13.96 -9.01
N LEU A 39 12.57 -12.64 -8.92
CA LEU A 39 13.56 -11.97 -8.06
C LEU A 39 13.44 -12.40 -6.58
N VAL A 40 12.21 -12.58 -6.08
CA VAL A 40 11.95 -13.08 -4.71
C VAL A 40 12.04 -14.60 -4.57
N LYS A 41 12.49 -15.29 -5.63
CA LYS A 41 12.63 -16.76 -5.69
C LYS A 41 11.32 -17.50 -5.43
N GLN A 42 10.20 -16.93 -5.85
CA GLN A 42 8.89 -17.59 -5.75
C GLN A 42 8.56 -18.47 -6.96
N PHE A 43 9.30 -18.37 -8.07
CA PHE A 43 9.19 -19.29 -9.20
C PHE A 43 10.10 -20.52 -9.06
N PRO A 44 9.73 -21.67 -9.66
CA PRO A 44 10.66 -22.77 -9.87
C PRO A 44 11.84 -22.30 -10.74
N GLU A 45 13.03 -22.86 -10.53
CA GLU A 45 14.21 -22.57 -11.36
C GLU A 45 13.88 -22.70 -12.86
N GLY A 46 14.32 -21.72 -13.66
CA GLY A 46 14.17 -21.76 -15.12
C GLY A 46 13.20 -20.75 -15.75
N TYR A 47 12.71 -19.74 -15.01
CA TYR A 47 11.77 -18.74 -15.56
C TYR A 47 12.39 -17.92 -16.71
N TYR A 48 13.63 -17.44 -16.53
CA TYR A 48 14.32 -16.63 -17.54
C TYR A 48 14.51 -17.37 -18.87
N GLU A 49 14.85 -18.66 -18.80
CA GLU A 49 15.11 -19.52 -19.96
C GLU A 49 13.83 -19.80 -20.78
N GLN A 50 12.65 -19.58 -20.20
CA GLN A 50 11.36 -19.75 -20.86
C GLN A 50 10.90 -18.49 -21.60
N LEU A 51 11.56 -17.35 -21.38
CA LEU A 51 11.23 -16.08 -22.01
C LEU A 51 11.67 -16.03 -23.48
N SER A 52 10.92 -15.29 -24.30
CA SER A 52 11.37 -14.92 -25.65
C SER A 52 12.60 -14.02 -25.59
N GLU A 53 13.39 -13.96 -26.68
CA GLU A 53 14.56 -13.07 -26.74
C GLU A 53 14.22 -11.59 -26.46
N GLU A 54 13.02 -11.16 -26.84
CA GLU A 54 12.52 -9.81 -26.57
C GLU A 54 12.23 -9.62 -25.07
N ASN A 55 11.54 -10.58 -24.45
CA ASN A 55 11.23 -10.53 -23.02
C ASN A 55 12.48 -10.69 -22.14
N GLN A 56 13.51 -11.41 -22.61
CA GLN A 56 14.80 -11.50 -21.92
C GLN A 56 15.50 -10.13 -21.87
N LYS A 57 15.50 -9.36 -22.96
CA LYS A 57 16.05 -8.00 -22.97
C LYS A 57 15.33 -7.07 -22.00
N VAL A 58 13.99 -7.18 -21.94
CA VAL A 58 13.18 -6.42 -20.99
C VAL A 58 13.50 -6.87 -19.56
N TYR A 59 13.57 -8.17 -19.29
CA TYR A 59 13.95 -8.73 -18.00
C TYR A 59 15.34 -8.23 -17.54
N ASP A 60 16.32 -8.22 -18.42
CA ASP A 60 17.68 -7.74 -18.12
C ASP A 60 17.69 -6.23 -17.82
N SER A 61 16.93 -5.46 -18.58
CA SER A 61 16.74 -4.02 -18.33
C SER A 61 16.06 -3.75 -16.97
N LEU A 62 15.05 -4.55 -16.60
CA LEU A 62 14.40 -4.49 -15.28
C LEU A 62 15.41 -4.76 -14.15
N ASN A 63 16.25 -5.78 -14.33
CA ASN A 63 17.31 -6.11 -13.38
C ASN A 63 18.31 -4.96 -13.21
N ASP A 64 18.71 -4.32 -14.31
CA ASP A 64 19.67 -3.22 -14.27
C ASP A 64 19.06 -1.98 -13.60
N PHE A 65 17.84 -1.60 -13.96
CA PHE A 65 17.13 -0.50 -13.29
C PHE A 65 16.92 -0.77 -11.80
N TYR A 66 16.56 -2.01 -11.44
CA TYR A 66 16.38 -2.39 -10.05
C TYR A 66 17.70 -2.29 -9.27
N LYS A 67 18.80 -2.83 -9.81
CA LYS A 67 20.12 -2.72 -9.17
C LYS A 67 20.54 -1.27 -9.00
N GLU A 68 20.31 -0.43 -10.00
CA GLU A 68 20.67 0.99 -9.94
C GLU A 68 19.96 1.72 -8.79
N ILE A 69 18.62 1.59 -8.68
CA ILE A 69 17.89 2.20 -7.58
C ILE A 69 18.29 1.57 -6.24
N ASN A 70 18.44 0.25 -6.17
CA ASN A 70 18.73 -0.44 -4.92
C ASN A 70 20.12 -0.04 -4.36
N GLN A 71 21.08 0.24 -5.23
CA GLN A 71 22.43 0.69 -4.88
C GLN A 71 22.55 2.21 -4.68
N SER A 72 21.48 2.97 -4.92
CA SER A 72 21.50 4.42 -4.74
C SER A 72 21.70 4.79 -3.26
N TYR A 73 22.35 5.93 -3.02
CA TYR A 73 22.61 6.42 -1.67
C TYR A 73 21.30 6.57 -0.86
N GLU A 74 20.25 7.06 -1.51
CA GLU A 74 18.92 7.23 -0.93
C GLU A 74 18.32 5.92 -0.43
N MET A 75 18.38 4.85 -1.24
CA MET A 75 17.83 3.55 -0.86
C MET A 75 18.68 2.84 0.20
N GLN A 76 20.00 2.92 0.10
CA GLN A 76 20.89 2.40 1.14
C GLN A 76 20.61 3.05 2.51
N CYS A 77 20.37 4.36 2.48
CA CYS A 77 19.94 5.12 3.64
C CYS A 77 18.57 4.69 4.17
N LEU A 78 17.61 4.39 3.30
CA LEU A 78 16.29 3.87 3.67
C LEU A 78 16.41 2.49 4.32
N TYR A 79 17.17 1.57 3.73
CA TYR A 79 17.42 0.25 4.30
C TYR A 79 18.09 0.33 5.66
N HIS A 80 19.05 1.23 5.85
CA HIS A 80 19.67 1.44 7.15
C HIS A 80 18.64 1.87 8.20
N ASP A 81 17.75 2.81 7.87
CA ASP A 81 16.70 3.26 8.79
C ASP A 81 15.71 2.11 9.10
N ILE A 82 15.27 1.34 8.09
CA ILE A 82 14.37 0.19 8.29
C ILE A 82 15.03 -0.89 9.16
N LYS A 83 16.29 -1.25 8.88
CA LYS A 83 17.04 -2.25 9.65
C LYS A 83 17.29 -1.80 11.09
N ARG A 84 17.50 -0.50 11.33
CA ARG A 84 17.61 0.05 12.68
C ARG A 84 16.34 -0.18 13.49
N ASP A 85 15.18 -0.01 12.85
CA ASP A 85 13.88 -0.09 13.52
C ASP A 85 13.36 -1.53 13.65
N THR A 86 13.61 -2.39 12.65
CA THR A 86 13.10 -3.78 12.57
C THR A 86 14.13 -4.85 12.95
N GLY A 87 15.42 -4.51 13.02
CA GLY A 87 16.54 -5.41 13.29
C GLY A 87 17.07 -6.11 12.04
N TYR A 88 16.20 -6.76 11.26
CA TYR A 88 16.57 -7.42 10.00
C TYR A 88 15.57 -7.09 8.90
N PHE A 89 16.10 -6.70 7.75
CA PHE A 89 15.33 -6.45 6.54
C PHE A 89 16.15 -6.93 5.34
N ALA A 90 15.56 -7.73 4.46
CA ALA A 90 16.17 -8.05 3.19
C ALA A 90 16.13 -6.81 2.30
N ASP A 91 17.21 -6.46 1.60
CA ASP A 91 17.28 -5.27 0.73
C ASP A 91 16.49 -5.49 -0.58
N LEU A 92 15.21 -5.79 -0.41
CA LEU A 92 14.27 -6.23 -1.39
C LEU A 92 12.94 -5.52 -1.15
N ILE A 93 12.72 -4.46 -1.92
CA ILE A 93 11.49 -3.66 -1.92
C ILE A 93 10.87 -3.76 -3.31
N ASN A 94 9.54 -3.89 -3.37
CA ASN A 94 8.79 -3.62 -4.59
C ASN A 94 8.59 -2.11 -4.72
N PHE A 95 9.42 -1.45 -5.53
CA PHE A 95 9.36 0.01 -5.67
C PHE A 95 8.12 0.51 -6.41
N ARG A 96 7.41 -0.36 -7.15
CA ARG A 96 6.15 0.02 -7.80
C ARG A 96 5.02 0.15 -6.78
N THR A 97 4.95 -0.72 -5.78
CA THR A 97 3.86 -0.67 -4.78
C THR A 97 3.98 0.51 -3.84
N LEU A 98 5.17 1.11 -3.68
CA LEU A 98 5.38 2.25 -2.79
C LEU A 98 4.81 3.58 -3.31
N LEU A 99 4.32 3.63 -4.55
CA LEU A 99 3.68 4.83 -5.12
C LEU A 99 2.16 4.71 -5.23
N HIS A 100 1.60 3.54 -4.88
CA HIS A 100 0.18 3.30 -4.89
C HIS A 100 -0.36 3.17 -3.46
N PRO A 101 -1.61 3.56 -3.21
CA PRO A 101 -2.27 3.23 -1.96
C PRO A 101 -2.21 1.71 -1.71
N PHE A 102 -1.82 1.31 -0.52
CA PHE A 102 -1.87 -0.09 -0.11
C PHE A 102 -2.42 -0.25 1.30
N PHE A 103 -3.08 -1.36 1.55
CA PHE A 103 -3.59 -1.70 2.86
C PHE A 103 -2.48 -2.32 3.71
N VAL A 104 -2.34 -1.85 4.95
CA VAL A 104 -1.44 -2.43 5.95
C VAL A 104 -2.23 -2.95 7.13
N GLU A 105 -1.89 -4.15 7.55
CA GLU A 105 -2.39 -4.71 8.81
C GLU A 105 -1.50 -4.19 9.96
N PRO A 106 -2.08 -3.59 11.01
CA PRO A 106 -1.29 -3.11 12.14
C PRO A 106 -0.71 -4.29 12.94
N SER A 107 0.45 -4.11 13.55
CA SER A 107 0.94 -5.10 14.53
C SER A 107 -0.06 -5.21 15.70
N ILE A 108 -0.36 -6.44 16.11
CA ILE A 108 -1.38 -6.78 17.14
C ILE A 108 -0.99 -6.28 18.55
N ASN A 109 0.17 -5.64 18.70
CA ASN A 109 0.73 -5.20 19.98
C ASN A 109 -0.11 -4.10 20.68
N ASN A 110 -1.09 -3.51 20.00
CA ASN A 110 -2.01 -2.54 20.59
C ASN A 110 -3.43 -3.10 20.63
N GLU A 111 -3.97 -3.30 21.84
CA GLU A 111 -5.30 -3.89 22.04
C GLU A 111 -6.42 -3.10 21.36
N ARG A 112 -6.26 -1.77 21.26
CA ARG A 112 -7.19 -0.90 20.54
C ARG A 112 -7.16 -1.11 19.03
N LEU A 113 -5.98 -1.40 18.46
CA LEU A 113 -5.84 -1.73 17.04
C LEU A 113 -6.36 -3.15 16.76
N ARG A 114 -6.10 -4.09 17.66
CA ARG A 114 -6.64 -5.47 17.59
C ARG A 114 -8.17 -5.47 17.60
N ALA A 115 -8.78 -4.70 18.49
CA ALA A 115 -10.23 -4.63 18.62
C ALA A 115 -10.92 -3.92 17.44
N GLN A 116 -10.19 -3.10 16.68
CA GLN A 116 -10.70 -2.47 15.46
C GLN A 116 -10.77 -3.43 14.27
N SER A 117 -10.10 -4.60 14.34
CA SER A 117 -10.09 -5.64 13.29
C SER A 117 -10.04 -5.08 11.86
N GLY A 118 -9.20 -4.04 11.66
CA GLY A 118 -9.23 -3.19 10.48
C GLY A 118 -7.88 -3.08 9.80
N PHE A 119 -7.91 -2.84 8.50
CA PHE A 119 -6.74 -2.48 7.71
C PHE A 119 -6.59 -0.95 7.68
N PHE A 120 -5.35 -0.47 7.68
CA PHE A 120 -5.06 0.92 7.41
C PHE A 120 -4.77 1.10 5.93
N LEU A 121 -5.36 2.13 5.31
CA LEU A 121 -4.94 2.58 4.00
C LEU A 121 -3.70 3.47 4.16
N PHE A 122 -2.58 3.06 3.57
CA PHE A 122 -1.41 3.88 3.45
C PHE A 122 -1.39 4.53 2.08
N GLU A 123 -1.57 5.86 2.02
CA GLU A 123 -1.41 6.66 0.80
C GLU A 123 0.00 7.26 0.78
N PRO A 124 0.87 6.85 -0.16
CA PRO A 124 2.20 7.42 -0.29
C PRO A 124 2.14 8.82 -0.93
N TYR A 125 2.47 9.85 -0.15
CA TYR A 125 2.57 11.22 -0.67
C TYR A 125 3.95 11.57 -1.20
N ASP A 126 3.97 12.28 -2.33
CA ASP A 126 5.17 12.70 -3.06
C ASP A 126 5.94 13.87 -2.43
N GLY A 127 5.45 14.39 -1.31
CA GLY A 127 6.02 15.55 -0.65
C GLY A 127 5.88 16.85 -1.45
N THR A 128 5.07 16.88 -2.50
CA THR A 128 4.55 18.14 -3.02
C THR A 128 3.47 18.66 -2.07
N SER A 129 3.29 19.98 -2.07
CA SER A 129 2.15 20.62 -1.43
C SER A 129 0.87 20.19 -2.16
N CYS A 130 0.36 18.99 -1.85
CA CYS A 130 -0.93 18.56 -2.36
C CYS A 130 -2.00 19.38 -1.65
N SER A 131 -2.71 20.22 -2.40
CA SER A 131 -3.98 20.76 -1.93
C SER A 131 -4.92 19.59 -1.66
N LEU A 132 -5.90 19.79 -0.77
CA LEU A 132 -6.92 18.79 -0.47
C LEU A 132 -7.61 18.29 -1.76
N GLU A 133 -7.79 19.17 -2.74
CA GLU A 133 -8.36 18.85 -4.06
C GLU A 133 -7.50 17.86 -4.83
N ASN A 134 -6.18 18.05 -4.88
CA ASN A 134 -5.27 17.11 -5.56
C ASN A 134 -5.29 15.72 -4.90
N ILE A 135 -5.47 15.67 -3.58
CA ILE A 135 -5.61 14.41 -2.83
C ILE A 135 -6.92 13.71 -3.22
N HIS A 136 -8.02 14.45 -3.25
CA HIS A 136 -9.32 13.91 -3.63
C HIS A 136 -9.30 13.39 -5.07
N ASP A 137 -8.75 14.15 -6.01
CA ASP A 137 -8.63 13.75 -7.41
C ASP A 137 -7.75 12.51 -7.56
N ASP A 138 -6.64 12.42 -6.83
CA ASP A 138 -5.74 11.26 -6.87
C ASP A 138 -6.39 10.00 -6.28
N ILE A 139 -7.08 10.11 -5.15
CA ILE A 139 -7.86 9.01 -4.56
C ILE A 139 -8.98 8.59 -5.50
N ASP A 140 -9.72 9.53 -6.08
CA ASP A 140 -10.80 9.22 -7.01
C ASP A 140 -10.23 8.52 -8.26
N ASN A 141 -9.12 8.99 -8.83
CA ASN A 141 -8.50 8.32 -9.98
C ASN A 141 -7.97 6.92 -9.64
N LYS A 142 -7.46 6.70 -8.43
CA LYS A 142 -6.83 5.43 -8.02
C LYS A 142 -7.80 4.40 -7.45
N VAL A 143 -8.89 4.83 -6.81
CA VAL A 143 -9.79 3.98 -6.02
C VAL A 143 -11.22 3.97 -6.57
N SER A 144 -11.61 4.92 -7.44
CA SER A 144 -12.94 4.88 -8.04
C SER A 144 -13.12 3.61 -8.86
N LEU A 145 -14.11 2.82 -8.47
CA LEU A 145 -14.63 1.76 -9.31
C LEU A 145 -15.49 2.43 -10.38
N TYR A 146 -15.29 2.14 -11.65
CA TYR A 146 -16.16 2.63 -12.73
C TYR A 146 -17.14 1.55 -13.16
N ASN A 147 -18.37 1.94 -13.48
CA ASN A 147 -19.36 1.02 -14.05
C ASN A 147 -19.06 0.76 -15.53
N GLY A 148 -19.83 -0.13 -16.19
CA GLY A 148 -19.69 -0.41 -17.62
C GLY A 148 -19.96 0.78 -18.56
N HIS A 149 -20.41 1.91 -18.02
CA HIS A 149 -20.64 3.18 -18.74
C HIS A 149 -19.56 4.24 -18.42
N ASN A 150 -18.47 3.85 -17.76
CA ASN A 150 -17.37 4.73 -17.36
C ASN A 150 -17.78 5.84 -16.39
N GLU A 151 -18.76 5.58 -15.52
CA GLU A 151 -19.18 6.47 -14.44
C GLU A 151 -18.65 5.97 -13.09
N PRO A 152 -18.19 6.86 -12.20
CA PRO A 152 -17.69 6.46 -10.88
C PRO A 152 -18.81 5.88 -10.03
N ILE A 153 -18.59 4.65 -9.56
CA ILE A 153 -19.46 3.93 -8.63
C ILE A 153 -19.32 4.60 -7.27
N ARG A 154 -20.41 5.22 -6.84
CA ARG A 154 -20.51 5.84 -5.52
C ARG A 154 -21.22 4.88 -4.58
N LEU A 155 -20.57 4.56 -3.46
CA LEU A 155 -21.22 3.86 -2.37
C LEU A 155 -22.02 4.87 -1.53
N VAL A 156 -23.31 4.99 -1.83
CA VAL A 156 -24.22 5.88 -1.10
C VAL A 156 -24.95 5.09 -0.02
N ILE A 157 -24.71 5.44 1.24
CA ILE A 157 -25.39 4.83 2.39
C ILE A 157 -26.61 5.67 2.74
N PRO A 158 -27.84 5.12 2.68
CA PRO A 158 -29.04 5.85 3.05
C PRO A 158 -29.03 6.23 4.53
N GLY A 159 -29.42 7.46 4.87
CA GLY A 159 -29.32 7.98 6.23
C GLY A 159 -30.17 7.20 7.24
N GLU A 160 -31.31 6.67 6.81
CA GLU A 160 -32.21 5.82 7.60
C GLU A 160 -31.58 4.49 8.00
N LYS A 161 -30.56 4.02 7.28
CA LYS A 161 -29.84 2.78 7.59
C LYS A 161 -28.78 2.96 8.67
N LYS A 162 -28.48 4.19 9.09
CA LYS A 162 -27.45 4.47 10.10
C LYS A 162 -27.63 3.64 11.38
N GLN A 163 -28.83 3.59 11.95
CA GLN A 163 -29.04 2.84 13.19
C GLN A 163 -28.98 1.32 12.98
N GLN A 164 -29.46 0.83 11.85
CA GLN A 164 -29.34 -0.58 11.51
C GLN A 164 -27.87 -0.98 11.39
N ILE A 165 -27.07 -0.18 10.67
CA ILE A 165 -25.63 -0.40 10.52
C ILE A 165 -24.91 -0.35 11.87
N LEU A 166 -25.22 0.62 12.74
CA LEU A 166 -24.63 0.69 14.08
C LEU A 166 -24.96 -0.55 14.92
N ASN A 167 -26.19 -1.07 14.82
CA ASN A 167 -26.58 -2.29 15.52
C ASN A 167 -25.83 -3.52 14.97
N GLU A 168 -25.72 -3.66 13.65
CA GLU A 168 -24.97 -4.76 13.01
C GLU A 168 -23.48 -4.69 13.36
N LEU A 169 -22.87 -3.49 13.33
CA LEU A 169 -21.49 -3.27 13.75
C LEU A 169 -21.28 -3.70 15.21
N ASN A 170 -22.21 -3.34 16.10
CA ASN A 170 -22.11 -3.69 17.51
C ASN A 170 -22.32 -5.19 17.77
N GLN A 171 -23.38 -5.78 17.20
CA GLN A 171 -23.83 -7.14 17.55
C GLN A 171 -23.10 -8.23 16.75
N SER A 172 -22.79 -7.98 15.48
CA SER A 172 -22.26 -9.00 14.57
C SER A 172 -20.75 -8.87 14.35
N LEU A 173 -20.20 -7.66 14.50
CA LEU A 173 -18.78 -7.36 14.22
C LEU A 173 -18.01 -6.93 15.47
N GLU A 174 -18.66 -6.83 16.63
CA GLU A 174 -18.08 -6.39 17.91
C GLU A 174 -17.38 -5.01 17.82
N ILE A 175 -17.79 -4.16 16.89
CA ILE A 175 -17.27 -2.79 16.75
C ILE A 175 -18.14 -1.85 17.59
N ASN A 176 -17.72 -1.58 18.82
CA ASN A 176 -18.43 -0.72 19.77
C ASN A 176 -17.49 0.06 20.70
N GLN A 177 -18.04 0.89 21.58
CA GLN A 177 -17.23 1.75 22.44
C GLN A 177 -16.30 0.98 23.38
N ALA A 178 -16.72 -0.19 23.88
CA ALA A 178 -15.91 -1.00 24.78
C ALA A 178 -14.73 -1.69 24.07
N THR A 179 -14.92 -2.08 22.81
CA THR A 179 -13.84 -2.69 22.00
C THR A 179 -12.91 -1.63 21.41
N LEU A 180 -13.45 -0.53 20.88
CA LEU A 180 -12.67 0.57 20.31
C LEU A 180 -11.86 1.36 21.35
N PHE A 181 -12.31 1.37 22.61
CA PHE A 181 -11.67 2.08 23.72
C PHE A 181 -11.66 1.17 24.96
N PRO A 182 -10.65 0.30 25.10
CA PRO A 182 -10.62 -0.71 26.16
C PRO A 182 -10.39 -0.16 27.58
N ASP A 183 -10.42 1.16 27.76
CA ASP A 183 -10.31 1.79 29.07
C ASP A 183 -11.49 1.43 29.96
N LYS A 184 -11.24 1.17 31.24
CA LYS A 184 -12.25 0.69 32.20
C LYS A 184 -13.51 1.57 32.25
N GLU A 185 -13.35 2.88 32.12
CA GLU A 185 -14.44 3.85 32.13
C GLU A 185 -15.36 3.73 30.90
N ASN A 186 -14.76 3.49 29.73
CA ASN A 186 -15.49 3.32 28.47
C ASN A 186 -16.23 1.98 28.45
N VAL A 187 -15.59 0.91 28.93
CA VAL A 187 -16.22 -0.42 29.06
C VAL A 187 -17.39 -0.37 30.05
N ALA A 188 -17.21 0.25 31.22
CA ALA A 188 -18.28 0.37 32.22
C ALA A 188 -19.45 1.23 31.72
N SER A 189 -19.16 2.32 31.02
CA SER A 189 -20.19 3.18 30.41
C SER A 189 -20.98 2.45 29.33
N TYR A 190 -20.30 1.65 28.50
CA TYR A 190 -20.95 0.82 27.49
C TYR A 190 -21.86 -0.23 28.12
N ILE A 191 -21.42 -0.95 29.16
CA ILE A 191 -22.23 -1.95 29.86
C ILE A 191 -23.49 -1.29 30.44
N LYS A 192 -23.33 -0.20 31.20
CA LYS A 192 -24.45 0.52 31.83
C LYS A 192 -25.54 0.96 30.87
N ASN A 193 -25.17 1.32 29.64
CA ASN A 193 -26.10 1.88 28.67
C ASN A 193 -26.77 0.81 27.79
N ASN A 194 -26.26 -0.42 27.79
CA ASN A 194 -26.73 -1.52 26.94
C ASN A 194 -27.22 -2.75 27.71
N PHE A 195 -27.05 -2.80 29.04
CA PHE A 195 -27.54 -3.81 29.98
C PHE A 195 -28.14 -3.16 31.22
#